data_AF-A0A8T4YL96-F1
#
_entry.id   AF-A0A8T4YL96-F1
#
_cell.length_a   1.000
_cell.length_b   1.000
_cell.length_c   1.000
_cell.angle_alpha   90.00
_cell.angle_beta   90.00
_cell.angle_gamma   90.00
#
_symmetry.space_group_name_H-M   'P 1'
#
loop_
_entity.id
_entity.type
_entity.pdbx_description
1 polymer ?
#
loop_
_entity_poly.entity_id
_entity_poly.type
_entity_poly.pdbx_seq_one_letter_code
_entity_poly.pdbx_strand_id
1 'polypeptide(L)'
;MLRTNVDKLVMISVVGEVVSPIYGRGIYSISAEGMPMVLPGVGGITYNVRVGDPACGWEADHVEPGVSIENKENDPTFGRGANTALNVLSCVGNEAVVVSGDAKGAKGVVTGKHGGIEHVLVDFQPETLEKLMLGDKVLVKAFGVGLKLLDFPEIKVMNMDPRFLEALDPKPVGDKLEVPVTHVIPAAIMGSGLGANQTYSGDYDIQLFDEATRKEYRLDDLRLGDLVAILDADHSYGRIYRKGAVSVGIVVHTNCVTSGHGPGVTTLFTSSTGKIIPRIDSRANIACILKLRTDI
;
A
#
# COMPACT_ATOMS: atom_id res chain seq x y z
N MET A 1 -1.62 25.47 -0.77
CA MET A 1 -0.93 24.31 -1.35
C MET A 1 0.45 24.21 -0.70
N LEU A 2 0.83 23.03 -0.20
CA LEU A 2 2.14 22.82 0.43
C LEU A 2 3.25 23.06 -0.60
N ARG A 3 4.35 23.74 -0.23
CA ARG A 3 5.50 23.85 -1.13
C ARG A 3 6.25 22.54 -1.17
N THR A 4 6.46 22.04 -2.38
CA THR A 4 7.19 20.80 -2.65
C THR A 4 8.29 21.04 -3.66
N ASN A 5 9.13 20.02 -3.88
CA ASN A 5 10.11 19.96 -4.96
C ASN A 5 9.58 19.21 -6.21
N VAL A 6 8.26 19.21 -6.45
CA VAL A 6 7.63 18.43 -7.52
C VAL A 6 8.21 18.73 -8.92
N ASP A 7 8.62 19.98 -9.15
CA ASP A 7 9.27 20.47 -10.38
C ASP A 7 10.63 19.81 -10.66
N LYS A 8 11.25 19.22 -9.63
CA LYS A 8 12.54 18.53 -9.72
C LYS A 8 12.42 17.01 -9.79
N LEU A 9 11.21 16.47 -9.69
CA LEU A 9 10.98 15.04 -9.74
C LEU A 9 11.03 14.53 -11.17
N VAL A 10 11.50 13.30 -11.34
CA VAL A 10 11.57 12.62 -12.62
C VAL A 10 10.43 11.61 -12.69
N MET A 11 9.69 11.66 -13.79
CA MET A 11 8.74 10.62 -14.16
C MET A 11 9.44 9.61 -15.06
N ILE A 12 9.32 8.33 -14.74
CA ILE A 12 9.97 7.25 -15.50
C ILE A 12 9.00 6.10 -15.73
N SER A 13 9.15 5.41 -16.86
CA SER A 13 8.39 4.21 -17.17
C SER A 13 8.91 3.02 -16.36
N VAL A 14 8.02 2.36 -15.64
CA VAL A 14 8.25 0.99 -15.15
C VAL A 14 7.11 0.11 -15.64
N VAL A 15 7.43 -1.13 -16.01
CA VAL A 15 6.46 -2.07 -16.54
C VAL A 15 6.38 -3.27 -15.62
N GLY A 16 5.18 -3.79 -15.43
CA GLY A 16 4.91 -5.10 -14.85
C GLY A 16 4.00 -5.90 -15.77
N GLU A 17 3.75 -7.14 -15.41
CA GLU A 17 2.71 -7.97 -15.99
C GLU A 17 1.75 -8.46 -14.91
N VAL A 18 0.49 -8.64 -15.26
CA VAL A 18 -0.50 -9.28 -14.37
C VAL A 18 0.01 -10.66 -14.00
N VAL A 19 0.21 -10.91 -12.72
CA VAL A 19 0.78 -12.19 -12.26
C VAL A 19 -0.31 -13.19 -11.91
N SER A 20 0.03 -14.47 -12.02
CA SER A 20 -0.81 -15.54 -11.49
C SER A 20 -0.90 -15.45 -9.96
N PRO A 21 -2.03 -15.89 -9.35
CA PRO A 21 -2.02 -16.25 -7.95
C PRO A 21 -1.03 -17.40 -7.71
N ILE A 22 -0.45 -17.46 -6.52
CA ILE A 22 0.58 -18.45 -6.20
C ILE A 22 0.28 -19.21 -4.90
N TYR A 23 0.65 -20.49 -4.90
CA TYR A 23 0.90 -21.25 -3.68
C TYR A 23 2.39 -21.60 -3.63
N GLY A 24 2.94 -21.60 -2.42
CA GLY A 24 4.26 -22.17 -2.17
C GLY A 24 4.26 -23.70 -2.30
N ARG A 25 5.33 -24.35 -1.81
CA ARG A 25 5.39 -25.82 -1.79
C ARG A 25 4.34 -26.46 -0.87
N GLY A 26 3.85 -25.72 0.13
CA GLY A 26 2.77 -26.13 1.01
C GLY A 26 1.45 -25.48 0.59
N ILE A 27 0.36 -26.25 0.64
CA ILE A 27 -1.01 -25.77 0.35
C ILE A 27 -1.64 -25.09 1.56
N TYR A 28 -1.21 -25.45 2.77
CA TYR A 28 -1.76 -24.89 4.00
C TYR A 28 -1.04 -23.62 4.42
N SER A 29 -1.82 -22.56 4.69
CA SER A 29 -1.42 -21.48 5.59
C SER A 29 -1.70 -21.92 7.03
N ILE A 30 -0.79 -21.65 7.96
CA ILE A 30 -0.97 -22.01 9.37
C ILE A 30 -1.53 -20.79 10.11
N SER A 31 -2.68 -20.95 10.78
CA SER A 31 -3.30 -19.88 11.56
C SER A 31 -2.50 -19.56 12.82
N ALA A 32 -2.79 -18.44 13.47
CA ALA A 32 -2.15 -18.04 14.73
C ALA A 32 -2.39 -19.04 15.87
N GLU A 33 -3.47 -19.81 15.79
CA GLU A 33 -3.85 -20.90 16.70
C GLU A 33 -3.24 -22.25 16.30
N GLY A 34 -2.45 -22.30 15.21
CA GLY A 34 -1.79 -23.51 14.72
C GLY A 34 -2.67 -24.40 13.83
N MET A 35 -3.78 -23.89 13.29
CA MET A 35 -4.66 -24.65 12.40
C MET A 35 -4.20 -24.54 10.93
N PRO A 36 -4.04 -25.66 10.19
CA PRO A 36 -3.82 -25.61 8.75
C PRO A 36 -5.09 -25.21 7.99
N MET A 37 -4.99 -24.18 7.15
CA MET A 37 -6.09 -23.58 6.38
C MET A 37 -5.74 -23.57 4.89
N VAL A 38 -6.73 -23.76 4.01
CA VAL A 38 -6.57 -23.62 2.56
C VAL A 38 -7.39 -22.41 2.11
N LEU A 39 -6.71 -21.30 1.84
CA LEU A 39 -7.34 -20.01 1.59
C LEU A 39 -6.74 -19.36 0.34
N PRO A 40 -7.52 -18.59 -0.44
CA PRO A 40 -6.96 -17.70 -1.45
C PRO A 40 -6.02 -16.67 -0.82
N GLY A 41 -5.02 -16.23 -1.57
CA GLY A 41 -4.02 -15.28 -1.10
C GLY A 41 -3.49 -14.36 -2.19
N VAL A 42 -2.17 -14.17 -2.23
CA VAL A 42 -1.50 -13.18 -3.08
C VAL A 42 -1.55 -13.49 -4.59
N GLY A 43 -1.43 -12.45 -5.40
CA GLY A 43 -1.33 -12.49 -6.86
C GLY A 43 -2.69 -12.62 -7.56
N GLY A 44 -2.69 -12.38 -8.87
CA GLY A 44 -3.87 -12.57 -9.71
C GLY A 44 -4.66 -11.30 -10.01
N ILE A 45 -5.87 -11.56 -10.52
CA ILE A 45 -6.94 -10.58 -10.68
C ILE A 45 -8.00 -10.98 -9.65
N THR A 46 -8.16 -10.17 -8.61
CA THR A 46 -9.16 -10.38 -7.56
C THR A 46 -10.45 -9.67 -7.93
N TYR A 47 -11.39 -10.41 -8.53
CA TYR A 47 -12.59 -9.84 -9.14
C TYR A 47 -13.58 -9.21 -8.15
N ASN A 48 -13.65 -9.72 -6.92
CA ASN A 48 -14.65 -9.33 -5.91
C ASN A 48 -14.07 -8.61 -4.69
N VAL A 49 -12.78 -8.25 -4.72
CA VAL A 49 -12.13 -7.46 -3.67
C VAL A 49 -11.34 -6.34 -4.33
N ARG A 50 -11.69 -5.11 -4.02
CA ARG A 50 -11.08 -3.90 -4.56
C ARG A 50 -10.81 -2.90 -3.44
N VAL A 51 -10.04 -1.87 -3.78
CA VAL A 51 -9.83 -0.76 -2.88
C VAL A 51 -11.16 -0.14 -2.42
N GLY A 52 -11.27 0.19 -1.14
CA GLY A 52 -12.50 0.61 -0.48
C GLY A 52 -13.31 -0.50 0.17
N ASP A 53 -13.11 -1.77 -0.20
CA ASP A 53 -13.74 -2.90 0.48
C ASP A 53 -13.13 -3.13 1.89
N PRO A 54 -13.83 -3.84 2.78
CA PRO A 54 -13.26 -4.24 4.08
C PRO A 54 -11.92 -4.96 3.90
N ALA A 55 -10.94 -4.58 4.71
CA ALA A 55 -9.66 -5.30 4.79
C ALA A 55 -9.80 -6.60 5.61
N CYS A 56 -10.87 -6.72 6.40
CA CYS A 56 -11.12 -7.84 7.29
C CYS A 56 -12.41 -8.57 6.96
N GLY A 57 -12.55 -9.81 7.44
CA GLY A 57 -13.76 -10.61 7.32
C GLY A 57 -13.80 -11.54 6.10
N TRP A 58 -12.69 -11.64 5.36
CA TRP A 58 -12.55 -12.57 4.25
C TRP A 58 -11.99 -13.91 4.73
N GLU A 59 -12.50 -15.00 4.16
CA GLU A 59 -11.87 -16.32 4.18
C GLU A 59 -10.66 -16.30 3.22
N ALA A 60 -9.60 -15.63 3.66
CA ALA A 60 -8.45 -15.24 2.86
C ALA A 60 -7.18 -15.16 3.71
N ASP A 61 -6.02 -15.24 3.04
CA ASP A 61 -4.71 -15.00 3.64
C ASP A 61 -3.86 -14.14 2.70
N HIS A 62 -3.71 -12.84 3.01
CA HIS A 62 -3.02 -11.85 2.16
C HIS A 62 -3.63 -11.63 0.77
N VAL A 63 -4.96 -11.66 0.62
CA VAL A 63 -5.58 -11.33 -0.67
C VAL A 63 -5.26 -9.88 -1.05
N GLU A 64 -4.80 -9.70 -2.28
CA GLU A 64 -4.45 -8.42 -2.87
C GLU A 64 -5.65 -7.88 -3.69
N PRO A 65 -6.11 -6.64 -3.44
CA PRO A 65 -7.26 -6.08 -4.18
C PRO A 65 -6.94 -5.74 -5.63
N GLY A 66 -7.91 -5.96 -6.51
CA GLY A 66 -7.82 -5.58 -7.91
C GLY A 66 -6.81 -6.45 -8.67
N VAL A 67 -5.70 -5.85 -9.12
CA VAL A 67 -4.73 -6.51 -10.00
C VAL A 67 -3.33 -6.44 -9.40
N SER A 68 -2.71 -7.60 -9.21
CA SER A 68 -1.32 -7.69 -8.81
C SER A 68 -0.42 -7.74 -10.05
N ILE A 69 0.65 -6.94 -10.04
CA ILE A 69 1.65 -6.92 -11.12
C ILE A 69 3.07 -7.13 -10.58
N GLU A 70 3.89 -7.84 -11.35
CA GLU A 70 5.31 -8.08 -11.12
C GLU A 70 6.06 -7.88 -12.44
N ASN A 71 7.30 -7.41 -12.40
CA ASN A 71 8.18 -7.49 -13.54
C ASN A 71 9.00 -8.80 -13.48
N LYS A 72 8.72 -9.74 -14.39
CA LYS A 72 9.42 -11.04 -14.42
C LYS A 72 10.73 -11.04 -15.20
N GLU A 73 11.18 -9.88 -15.69
CA GLU A 73 12.49 -9.77 -16.34
C GLU A 73 13.59 -10.16 -15.36
N ASN A 74 14.40 -11.14 -15.78
CA ASN A 74 15.55 -11.61 -15.02
C ASN A 74 16.81 -11.29 -15.83
N ASP A 75 17.36 -10.11 -15.57
CA ASP A 75 18.54 -9.61 -16.26
C ASP A 75 19.80 -10.38 -15.81
N PRO A 76 20.71 -10.77 -16.71
CA PRO A 76 21.92 -11.51 -16.34
C PRO A 76 22.87 -10.76 -15.37
N THR A 77 22.82 -9.43 -15.36
CA THR A 77 23.69 -8.57 -14.54
C THR A 77 22.99 -8.15 -13.25
N PHE A 78 21.70 -7.80 -13.33
CA PHE A 78 20.94 -7.20 -12.24
C PHE A 78 19.87 -8.13 -11.64
N GLY A 79 19.72 -9.36 -12.15
CA GLY A 79 18.73 -10.33 -11.69
C GLY A 79 17.31 -9.77 -11.79
N ARG A 80 16.58 -9.79 -10.65
CA ARG A 80 15.24 -9.19 -10.51
C ARG A 80 15.22 -7.66 -10.40
N GLY A 81 16.29 -6.98 -10.82
CA GLY A 81 16.43 -5.52 -10.70
C GLY A 81 15.27 -4.74 -11.33
N ALA A 82 14.67 -5.26 -12.41
CA ALA A 82 13.49 -4.67 -13.02
C ALA A 82 12.26 -4.70 -12.09
N ASN A 83 12.04 -5.79 -11.35
CA ASN A 83 10.95 -5.86 -10.36
C ASN A 83 11.23 -4.99 -9.14
N THR A 84 12.49 -4.93 -8.70
CA THR A 84 12.89 -3.99 -7.66
C THR A 84 12.60 -2.55 -8.08
N ALA A 85 12.90 -2.19 -9.34
CA ALA A 85 12.57 -0.87 -9.87
C ALA A 85 11.06 -0.63 -9.94
N LEU A 86 10.26 -1.62 -10.35
CA LEU A 86 8.80 -1.54 -10.33
C LEU A 86 8.28 -1.21 -8.92
N ASN A 87 8.72 -1.95 -7.90
CA ASN A 87 8.25 -1.77 -6.51
C ASN A 87 8.76 -0.47 -5.85
N VAL A 88 10.00 -0.08 -6.14
CA VAL A 88 10.62 1.15 -5.58
C VAL A 88 10.06 2.41 -6.22
N LEU A 89 9.92 2.43 -7.55
CA LEU A 89 9.55 3.63 -8.29
C LEU A 89 8.04 3.85 -8.33
N SER A 90 7.23 2.78 -8.31
CA SER A 90 5.78 2.91 -8.26
C SER A 90 5.31 3.54 -6.95
N CYS A 91 4.57 4.62 -7.08
CA CYS A 91 3.99 5.36 -5.98
C CYS A 91 2.46 5.24 -6.02
N VAL A 92 1.85 5.21 -4.83
CA VAL A 92 0.41 5.20 -4.66
C VAL A 92 -0.19 6.45 -5.30
N GLY A 93 -1.18 6.25 -6.16
CA GLY A 93 -1.78 7.29 -7.01
C GLY A 93 -1.19 7.40 -8.42
N ASN A 94 -0.12 6.67 -8.76
CA ASN A 94 0.42 6.71 -10.12
C ASN A 94 -0.57 6.14 -11.14
N GLU A 95 -0.56 6.71 -12.35
CA GLU A 95 -1.33 6.21 -13.49
C GLU A 95 -0.70 4.89 -13.98
N ALA A 96 -1.53 3.86 -14.06
CA ALA A 96 -1.20 2.58 -14.67
C ALA A 96 -2.03 2.40 -15.95
N VAL A 97 -1.42 1.89 -17.02
CA VAL A 97 -2.09 1.70 -18.32
C VAL A 97 -1.82 0.29 -18.80
N VAL A 98 -2.87 -0.45 -19.16
CA VAL A 98 -2.75 -1.74 -19.80
C VAL A 98 -2.22 -1.54 -21.23
N VAL A 99 -1.13 -2.19 -21.62
CA VAL A 99 -0.47 -1.99 -22.92
C VAL A 99 -0.50 -3.22 -23.85
N SER A 100 -1.11 -4.33 -23.39
CA SER A 100 -1.38 -5.55 -24.18
C SER A 100 -2.80 -6.08 -23.92
N GLY A 101 -3.16 -7.18 -24.58
CA GLY A 101 -4.42 -7.88 -24.33
C GLY A 101 -5.67 -7.13 -24.74
N ASP A 102 -6.82 -7.68 -24.36
CA ASP A 102 -8.14 -7.16 -24.71
C ASP A 102 -8.50 -5.90 -23.91
N ALA A 103 -7.84 -5.70 -22.77
CA ALA A 103 -7.96 -4.51 -21.93
C ALA A 103 -7.02 -3.35 -22.35
N LYS A 104 -6.25 -3.48 -23.45
CA LYS A 104 -5.27 -2.47 -23.88
C LYS A 104 -5.86 -1.07 -23.94
N GLY A 105 -5.18 -0.11 -23.34
CA GLY A 105 -5.57 1.29 -23.25
C GLY A 105 -6.41 1.62 -22.02
N ALA A 106 -6.90 0.63 -21.28
CA ALA A 106 -7.55 0.86 -20.00
C ALA A 106 -6.58 1.48 -19.00
N LYS A 107 -7.11 2.44 -18.23
CA LYS A 107 -6.36 3.18 -17.20
C LYS A 107 -6.77 2.72 -15.82
N GLY A 108 -5.79 2.62 -14.94
CA GLY A 108 -5.93 2.28 -13.54
C GLY A 108 -5.01 3.16 -12.68
N VAL A 109 -5.01 2.86 -11.40
CA VAL A 109 -4.26 3.60 -10.38
C VAL A 109 -3.52 2.63 -9.47
N VAL A 110 -2.24 2.89 -9.21
CA VAL A 110 -1.48 2.14 -8.20
C VAL A 110 -2.08 2.43 -6.81
N THR A 111 -2.53 1.41 -6.11
CA THR A 111 -3.16 1.52 -4.78
C THR A 111 -2.23 1.12 -3.65
N GLY A 112 -1.17 0.37 -3.94
CA GLY A 112 -0.28 -0.17 -2.92
C GLY A 112 0.82 -1.04 -3.48
N LYS A 113 1.58 -1.64 -2.57
CA LYS A 113 2.62 -2.63 -2.87
C LYS A 113 2.80 -3.58 -1.69
N HIS A 114 3.12 -4.82 -2.02
CA HIS A 114 3.24 -5.91 -1.05
C HIS A 114 4.65 -6.49 -1.10
N GLY A 115 5.39 -6.26 -0.01
CA GLY A 115 6.79 -6.69 0.12
C GLY A 115 6.91 -8.19 0.40
N GLY A 116 8.08 -8.76 0.13
CA GLY A 116 8.31 -10.20 0.28
C GLY A 116 7.93 -10.96 -1.00
N ILE A 117 6.69 -10.80 -1.49
CA ILE A 117 6.32 -11.26 -2.83
C ILE A 117 6.68 -10.25 -3.94
N GLU A 118 6.87 -8.98 -3.56
CA GLU A 118 7.29 -7.88 -4.42
C GLU A 118 6.30 -7.60 -5.56
N HIS A 119 5.02 -7.46 -5.19
CA HIS A 119 3.94 -7.05 -6.10
C HIS A 119 3.60 -5.57 -5.95
N VAL A 120 3.26 -4.94 -7.07
CA VAL A 120 2.56 -3.65 -7.09
C VAL A 120 1.08 -3.91 -7.35
N LEU A 121 0.21 -3.20 -6.62
CA LEU A 121 -1.24 -3.38 -6.67
C LEU A 121 -1.88 -2.25 -7.46
N VAL A 122 -2.76 -2.59 -8.40
CA VAL A 122 -3.39 -1.64 -9.32
C VAL A 122 -4.89 -1.85 -9.32
N ASP A 123 -5.63 -0.76 -9.11
CA ASP A 123 -7.08 -0.74 -9.28
C ASP A 123 -7.44 -0.31 -10.70
N PHE A 124 -8.27 -1.13 -11.36
CA PHE A 124 -8.94 -0.80 -12.62
C PHE A 124 -10.45 -0.88 -12.43
N GLN A 125 -11.24 -0.27 -13.31
CA GLN A 125 -12.70 -0.39 -13.28
C GLN A 125 -13.15 -1.85 -13.51
N PRO A 126 -14.30 -2.29 -12.96
CA PRO A 126 -14.73 -3.68 -13.03
C PRO A 126 -14.77 -4.25 -14.45
N GLU A 127 -15.22 -3.46 -15.42
CA GLU A 127 -15.31 -3.90 -16.83
C GLU A 127 -13.94 -4.10 -17.48
N THR A 128 -12.88 -3.55 -16.88
CA THR A 128 -11.49 -3.82 -17.27
C THR A 128 -11.01 -5.12 -16.67
N LEU A 129 -11.37 -5.43 -15.42
CA LEU A 129 -10.97 -6.68 -14.76
C LEU A 129 -11.44 -7.90 -15.56
N GLU A 130 -12.67 -7.86 -16.10
CA GLU A 130 -13.25 -8.91 -16.95
C GLU A 130 -12.52 -9.13 -18.30
N LYS A 131 -11.66 -8.18 -18.71
CA LYS A 131 -10.92 -8.23 -19.99
C LYS A 131 -9.43 -8.50 -19.80
N LEU A 132 -8.95 -8.42 -18.57
CA LEU A 132 -7.54 -8.65 -18.25
C LEU A 132 -7.24 -10.13 -18.26
N MET A 133 -6.04 -10.47 -18.71
CA MET A 133 -5.50 -11.83 -18.62
C MET A 133 -4.18 -11.83 -17.87
N LEU A 134 -3.86 -12.96 -17.24
CA LEU A 134 -2.54 -13.21 -16.67
C LEU A 134 -1.46 -13.03 -17.77
N GLY A 135 -0.40 -12.29 -17.45
CA GLY A 135 0.66 -11.92 -18.37
C GLY A 135 0.43 -10.61 -19.13
N ASP A 136 -0.74 -10.00 -19.02
CA ASP A 136 -0.97 -8.69 -19.64
C ASP A 136 -0.03 -7.63 -19.06
N LYS A 137 0.57 -6.85 -19.95
CA LYS A 137 1.55 -5.83 -19.60
C LYS A 137 0.83 -4.59 -19.11
N VAL A 138 1.30 -4.07 -17.97
CA VAL A 138 0.84 -2.82 -17.37
C VAL A 138 2.02 -1.87 -17.26
N LEU A 139 1.91 -0.73 -17.94
CA LEU A 139 2.88 0.36 -17.86
C LEU A 139 2.45 1.34 -16.75
N VAL A 140 3.31 1.52 -15.76
CA VAL A 140 3.14 2.55 -14.72
C VAL A 140 4.01 3.74 -15.07
N LYS A 141 3.40 4.94 -15.09
CA LYS A 141 4.13 6.20 -15.15
C LYS A 141 4.59 6.55 -13.73
N ALA A 142 5.70 5.94 -13.32
CA ALA A 142 6.21 6.09 -11.96
C ALA A 142 6.65 7.53 -11.69
N PHE A 143 6.08 8.13 -10.65
CA PHE A 143 6.33 9.53 -10.28
C PHE A 143 6.05 9.77 -8.80
N GLY A 144 7.04 10.27 -8.06
CA GLY A 144 6.88 10.59 -6.63
C GLY A 144 8.09 10.28 -5.75
N VAL A 145 8.95 9.35 -6.17
CA VAL A 145 10.20 9.07 -5.44
C VAL A 145 11.09 10.32 -5.42
N GLY A 146 11.52 10.72 -4.21
CA GLY A 146 12.29 11.94 -3.98
C GLY A 146 11.46 13.18 -3.65
N LEU A 147 10.12 13.05 -3.57
CA LEU A 147 9.22 14.12 -3.12
C LEU A 147 9.57 14.57 -1.69
N LYS A 148 9.56 15.88 -1.47
CA LYS A 148 9.86 16.54 -0.20
C LYS A 148 8.88 17.68 0.05
N LEU A 149 8.51 17.86 1.31
CA LEU A 149 7.82 19.05 1.80
C LEU A 149 8.88 20.09 2.17
N LEU A 150 8.91 21.22 1.47
CA LEU A 150 9.96 22.22 1.65
C LEU A 150 9.78 23.04 2.93
N ASP A 151 8.53 23.26 3.33
CA ASP A 151 8.20 23.99 4.56
C ASP A 151 8.18 23.06 5.80
N PHE A 152 8.20 21.73 5.62
CA PHE A 152 8.18 20.71 6.68
C PHE A 152 9.29 19.66 6.51
N PRO A 153 10.58 20.06 6.58
CA PRO A 153 11.70 19.16 6.25
C PRO A 153 11.86 17.97 7.22
N GLU A 154 11.29 18.04 8.42
CA GLU A 154 11.25 16.94 9.40
C GLU A 154 10.18 15.88 9.09
N ILE A 155 9.29 16.15 8.14
CA ILE A 155 8.28 15.22 7.67
C ILE A 155 8.75 14.66 6.33
N LYS A 156 9.10 13.37 6.31
CA LYS A 156 9.46 12.68 5.09
C LYS A 156 8.20 12.18 4.39
N VAL A 157 8.16 12.36 3.07
CA VAL A 157 7.14 11.82 2.17
C VAL A 157 7.80 10.77 1.29
N MET A 158 7.10 9.67 1.03
CA MET A 158 7.57 8.58 0.18
C MET A 158 6.40 7.83 -0.44
N ASN A 159 6.66 7.04 -1.49
CA ASN A 159 5.70 6.15 -2.13
C ASN A 159 4.39 6.82 -2.60
N MET A 160 4.41 8.12 -2.89
CA MET A 160 3.20 8.91 -3.10
C MET A 160 3.30 9.75 -4.36
N ASP A 161 2.30 9.62 -5.23
CA ASP A 161 2.12 10.51 -6.36
C ASP A 161 1.87 11.94 -5.84
N PRO A 162 2.58 12.97 -6.35
CA PRO A 162 2.33 14.36 -5.95
C PRO A 162 0.87 14.81 -6.13
N ARG A 163 0.15 14.25 -7.11
CA ARG A 163 -1.29 14.53 -7.33
C ARG A 163 -2.15 13.89 -6.24
N PHE A 164 -1.74 12.75 -5.70
CA PHE A 164 -2.41 12.13 -4.56
C PHE A 164 -2.15 12.94 -3.28
N LEU A 165 -0.93 13.44 -3.06
CA LEU A 165 -0.64 14.39 -1.98
C LEU A 165 -1.51 15.65 -2.07
N GLU A 166 -1.69 16.20 -3.27
CA GLU A 166 -2.55 17.36 -3.52
C GLU A 166 -4.02 17.06 -3.21
N ALA A 167 -4.53 15.92 -3.67
CA ALA A 167 -5.92 15.50 -3.41
C ALA A 167 -6.19 15.17 -1.93
N LEU A 168 -5.19 14.64 -1.22
CA LEU A 168 -5.25 14.38 0.22
C LEU A 168 -5.34 15.68 1.05
N ASP A 169 -4.74 16.76 0.54
CA ASP A 169 -4.79 18.11 1.09
C ASP A 169 -4.45 18.21 2.60
N PRO A 170 -3.28 17.71 3.07
CA PRO A 170 -2.86 17.86 4.46
C PRO A 170 -2.75 19.33 4.88
N LYS A 171 -3.12 19.64 6.12
CA LYS A 171 -3.26 21.02 6.60
C LYS A 171 -2.12 21.45 7.52
N PRO A 172 -1.40 22.54 7.21
CA PRO A 172 -0.47 23.15 8.15
C PRO A 172 -1.15 23.56 9.45
N VAL A 173 -0.55 23.19 10.59
CA VAL A 173 -0.94 23.65 11.92
C VAL A 173 0.33 24.06 12.66
N GLY A 174 0.70 25.34 12.55
CA GLY A 174 1.98 25.84 13.06
C GLY A 174 3.16 25.17 12.34
N ASP A 175 4.04 24.52 13.10
CA ASP A 175 5.19 23.77 12.60
C ASP A 175 4.88 22.28 12.34
N LYS A 176 3.62 21.89 12.46
CA LYS A 176 3.13 20.52 12.24
C LYS A 176 2.24 20.42 11.01
N LEU A 177 2.03 19.19 10.56
CA LEU A 177 1.12 18.87 9.46
C LEU A 177 0.00 17.96 9.96
N GLU A 178 -1.22 18.43 9.85
CA GLU A 178 -2.41 17.62 10.08
C GLU A 178 -2.71 16.76 8.84
N VAL A 179 -2.71 15.44 9.01
CA VAL A 179 -2.90 14.47 7.94
C VAL A 179 -4.17 13.66 8.22
N PRO A 180 -5.14 13.61 7.29
CA PRO A 180 -6.35 12.82 7.49
C PRO A 180 -6.06 11.33 7.45
N VAL A 181 -6.64 10.59 8.39
CA VAL A 181 -6.55 9.14 8.55
C VAL A 181 -7.89 8.58 9.04
N THR A 182 -8.19 7.33 8.74
CA THR A 182 -9.38 6.65 9.29
C THR A 182 -9.10 6.13 10.70
N HIS A 183 -7.88 5.60 10.94
CA HIS A 183 -7.50 4.95 12.19
C HIS A 183 -6.15 5.44 12.73
N VAL A 184 -5.98 5.25 14.03
CA VAL A 184 -4.71 5.44 14.75
C VAL A 184 -4.34 4.10 15.39
N ILE A 185 -3.14 3.62 15.13
CA ILE A 185 -2.69 2.25 15.43
C ILE A 185 -1.45 2.32 16.31
N PRO A 186 -1.36 1.53 17.40
CA PRO A 186 -0.16 1.51 18.23
C PRO A 186 0.93 0.68 17.55
N ALA A 187 2.20 1.07 17.67
CA ALA A 187 3.32 0.28 17.17
C ALA A 187 3.35 -1.17 17.72
N ALA A 188 2.74 -1.43 18.88
CA ALA A 188 2.74 -2.72 19.55
C ALA A 188 2.07 -3.85 18.74
N ILE A 189 1.18 -3.52 17.82
CA ILE A 189 0.51 -4.50 16.95
C ILE A 189 1.06 -4.52 15.52
N MET A 190 2.15 -3.81 15.25
CA MET A 190 2.83 -3.94 13.97
C MET A 190 3.71 -5.20 13.96
N GLY A 191 3.72 -5.93 12.85
CA GLY A 191 4.33 -7.26 12.75
C GLY A 191 5.25 -7.45 11.56
N SER A 192 4.88 -8.38 10.68
CA SER A 192 5.65 -8.78 9.50
C SER A 192 6.05 -7.56 8.67
N GLY A 193 7.27 -7.56 8.12
CA GLY A 193 7.89 -6.42 7.45
C GLY A 193 8.72 -5.49 8.35
N LEU A 194 8.67 -5.66 9.68
CA LEU A 194 9.67 -5.10 10.60
C LEU A 194 11.06 -5.71 10.33
N GLY A 195 12.12 -4.91 10.45
CA GLY A 195 13.50 -5.32 10.15
C GLY A 195 13.93 -5.10 8.69
N ALA A 196 13.01 -4.77 7.79
CA ALA A 196 13.38 -4.27 6.46
C ALA A 196 14.24 -3.00 6.59
N ASN A 197 15.31 -2.92 5.79
CA ASN A 197 16.27 -1.81 5.82
C ASN A 197 15.81 -0.55 5.07
N GLN A 198 14.60 -0.59 4.51
CA GLN A 198 14.01 0.45 3.68
C GLN A 198 12.47 0.35 3.71
N THR A 199 11.80 1.42 3.26
CA THR A 199 10.32 1.56 3.28
C THR A 199 9.74 1.90 1.90
N TYR A 200 10.52 1.71 0.84
CA TYR A 200 10.23 2.09 -0.54
C TYR A 200 9.75 0.96 -1.47
N SER A 201 9.86 -0.33 -1.13
CA SER A 201 9.45 -1.42 -2.06
C SER A 201 8.31 -2.31 -1.58
N GLY A 202 7.77 -2.07 -0.39
CA GLY A 202 6.71 -2.90 0.19
C GLY A 202 6.04 -2.27 1.39
N ASP A 203 5.41 -3.12 2.19
CA ASP A 203 4.55 -2.81 3.32
C ASP A 203 5.00 -3.56 4.59
N TYR A 204 4.17 -3.45 5.63
CA TYR A 204 4.31 -4.18 6.89
C TYR A 204 2.96 -4.24 7.61
N ASP A 205 2.78 -5.23 8.48
CA ASP A 205 1.44 -5.74 8.78
C ASP A 205 0.88 -5.24 10.11
N ILE A 206 -0.42 -4.94 10.13
CA ILE A 206 -1.20 -4.71 11.35
C ILE A 206 -1.73 -6.06 11.84
N GLN A 207 -1.27 -6.53 12.99
CA GLN A 207 -1.73 -7.78 13.58
C GLN A 207 -3.11 -7.63 14.23
N LEU A 208 -4.03 -8.53 13.88
CA LEU A 208 -5.45 -8.49 14.28
C LEU A 208 -5.88 -9.73 15.08
N PHE A 209 -4.97 -10.37 15.81
CA PHE A 209 -5.24 -11.61 16.56
C PHE A 209 -5.81 -11.38 17.97
N ASP A 210 -5.68 -10.16 18.52
CA ASP A 210 -6.26 -9.82 19.82
C ASP A 210 -7.55 -9.01 19.67
N GLU A 211 -8.68 -9.61 20.05
CA GLU A 211 -10.01 -9.01 19.89
C GLU A 211 -10.19 -7.74 20.73
N ALA A 212 -9.62 -7.69 21.93
CA ALA A 212 -9.71 -6.52 22.80
C ALA A 212 -9.01 -5.31 22.15
N THR A 213 -7.79 -5.52 21.64
CA THR A 213 -7.01 -4.49 20.94
C THR A 213 -7.73 -4.05 19.66
N ARG A 214 -8.28 -4.97 18.87
CA ARG A 214 -9.06 -4.60 17.68
C ARG A 214 -10.22 -3.66 17.99
N LYS A 215 -10.98 -3.95 19.05
CA LYS A 215 -12.11 -3.11 19.48
C LYS A 215 -11.64 -1.75 20.01
N GLU A 216 -10.56 -1.73 20.79
CA GLU A 216 -9.96 -0.50 21.33
C GLU A 216 -9.60 0.48 20.21
N TYR A 217 -8.93 -0.02 19.17
CA TYR A 217 -8.48 0.79 18.03
C TYR A 217 -9.46 0.81 16.84
N ARG A 218 -10.64 0.21 17.00
CA ARG A 218 -11.72 0.14 15.99
C ARG A 218 -11.23 -0.40 14.65
N LEU A 219 -10.53 -1.54 14.65
CA LEU A 219 -9.92 -2.09 13.44
C LEU A 219 -10.87 -3.03 12.66
N ASP A 220 -12.08 -3.25 13.16
CA ASP A 220 -13.06 -4.16 12.54
C ASP A 220 -13.67 -3.58 11.25
N ASP A 221 -13.70 -2.26 11.09
CA ASP A 221 -14.17 -1.56 9.89
C ASP A 221 -13.03 -1.01 9.03
N LEU A 222 -11.79 -1.45 9.27
CA LEU A 222 -10.63 -1.13 8.43
C LEU A 222 -10.88 -1.55 6.99
N ARG A 223 -10.57 -0.66 6.03
CA ARG A 223 -10.76 -0.90 4.59
C ARG A 223 -9.46 -0.88 3.82
N LEU A 224 -9.44 -1.60 2.71
CA LEU A 224 -8.37 -1.51 1.73
C LEU A 224 -8.32 -0.08 1.19
N GLY A 225 -7.14 0.52 1.15
CA GLY A 225 -6.95 1.92 0.73
C GLY A 225 -7.15 2.97 1.83
N ASP A 226 -7.48 2.57 3.05
CA ASP A 226 -7.55 3.49 4.19
C ASP A 226 -6.17 4.05 4.51
N LEU A 227 -6.12 5.34 4.82
CA LEU A 227 -4.94 5.97 5.38
C LEU A 227 -4.99 5.81 6.89
N VAL A 228 -3.91 5.28 7.47
CA VAL A 228 -3.82 5.02 8.91
C VAL A 228 -2.58 5.67 9.49
N ALA A 229 -2.70 6.21 10.71
CA ALA A 229 -1.56 6.69 11.48
C ALA A 229 -1.07 5.59 12.41
N ILE A 230 0.25 5.48 12.54
CA ILE A 230 0.92 4.50 13.38
C ILE A 230 1.78 5.27 14.37
N LEU A 231 1.41 5.16 15.64
CA LEU A 231 2.06 5.86 16.74
C LEU A 231 3.35 5.16 17.14
N ASP A 232 4.32 5.95 17.58
CA ASP A 232 5.62 5.51 18.06
C ASP A 232 6.42 4.69 17.02
N ALA A 233 6.19 4.96 15.73
CA ALA A 233 6.86 4.31 14.61
C ALA A 233 7.57 5.32 13.71
N ASP A 234 8.88 5.14 13.50
CA ASP A 234 9.69 5.92 12.57
C ASP A 234 10.03 5.07 11.34
N HIS A 235 9.64 5.56 10.16
CA HIS A 235 9.84 4.89 8.87
C HIS A 235 10.84 5.64 7.98
N SER A 236 11.67 6.50 8.57
CA SER A 236 12.56 7.39 7.82
C SER A 236 13.57 6.67 6.92
N TYR A 237 13.87 5.41 7.25
CA TYR A 237 14.77 4.50 6.53
C TYR A 237 14.17 3.08 6.61
N GLY A 238 14.66 2.23 7.51
CA GLY A 238 13.94 1.05 7.97
C GLY A 238 12.88 1.41 9.03
N ARG A 239 11.99 0.46 9.31
CA ARG A 239 10.90 0.63 10.29
C ARG A 239 11.42 0.31 11.69
N ILE A 240 11.28 1.26 12.60
CA ILE A 240 11.67 1.09 14.01
C ILE A 240 10.59 1.65 14.95
N TYR A 241 10.54 1.08 16.15
CA TYR A 241 9.85 1.72 17.27
C TYR A 241 10.66 2.93 17.75
N ARG A 242 10.01 4.09 17.84
CA ARG A 242 10.55 5.31 18.42
C ARG A 242 9.42 6.10 19.05
N LYS A 243 9.45 6.19 20.38
CA LYS A 243 8.46 6.96 21.14
C LYS A 243 8.37 8.41 20.65
N GLY A 244 7.16 8.87 20.39
CA GLY A 244 6.84 10.20 19.87
C GLY A 244 6.93 10.34 18.34
N ALA A 245 7.46 9.33 17.62
CA ALA A 245 7.40 9.31 16.17
C ALA A 245 5.96 9.00 15.71
N VAL A 246 5.61 9.51 14.52
CA VAL A 246 4.32 9.22 13.89
C VAL A 246 4.58 8.90 12.43
N SER A 247 4.04 7.80 11.95
CA SER A 247 4.04 7.45 10.53
C SER A 247 2.62 7.32 10.02
N VAL A 248 2.41 7.66 8.75
CA VAL A 248 1.11 7.45 8.07
C VAL A 248 1.37 6.57 6.88
N GLY A 249 0.49 5.59 6.67
CA GLY A 249 0.53 4.71 5.52
C GLY A 249 -0.86 4.40 5.00
N ILE A 250 -0.92 3.57 3.97
CA ILE A 250 -2.16 3.11 3.33
C ILE A 250 -2.29 1.60 3.44
N VAL A 251 -3.49 1.11 3.76
CA VAL A 251 -3.78 -0.34 3.86
C VAL A 251 -3.85 -0.94 2.46
N VAL A 252 -3.09 -2.02 2.19
CA VAL A 252 -2.89 -2.52 0.82
C VAL A 252 -3.38 -3.95 0.56
N HIS A 253 -3.47 -4.82 1.57
CA HIS A 253 -4.00 -6.18 1.41
C HIS A 253 -4.87 -6.60 2.59
N THR A 254 -5.61 -7.70 2.43
CA THR A 254 -6.59 -8.18 3.42
C THR A 254 -5.93 -8.74 4.68
N ASN A 255 -6.78 -9.13 5.62
CA ASN A 255 -6.46 -9.94 6.78
C ASN A 255 -5.67 -11.20 6.40
N CYS A 256 -4.91 -11.66 7.38
CA CYS A 256 -4.05 -12.83 7.29
C CYS A 256 -4.37 -13.75 8.47
N VAL A 257 -4.18 -15.05 8.27
CA VAL A 257 -4.37 -16.02 9.36
C VAL A 257 -3.07 -16.29 10.10
N THR A 258 -1.92 -16.06 9.45
CA THR A 258 -0.60 -16.42 9.98
C THR A 258 -0.10 -15.49 11.08
N SER A 259 0.44 -16.06 12.16
CA SER A 259 1.03 -15.31 13.28
C SER A 259 1.99 -14.23 12.80
N GLY A 260 1.86 -13.01 13.35
CA GLY A 260 2.71 -11.88 12.98
C GLY A 260 2.25 -11.11 11.74
N HIS A 261 1.24 -11.61 11.02
CA HIS A 261 0.71 -10.97 9.81
C HIS A 261 -0.69 -10.36 10.03
N GLY A 262 -1.18 -9.63 9.02
CA GLY A 262 -2.50 -9.02 8.96
C GLY A 262 -2.54 -7.95 7.87
N PRO A 263 -3.55 -7.05 7.79
CA PRO A 263 -3.60 -6.07 6.71
C PRO A 263 -2.32 -5.24 6.59
N GLY A 264 -1.68 -5.28 5.42
CA GLY A 264 -0.42 -4.62 5.16
C GLY A 264 -0.55 -3.12 4.98
N VAL A 265 0.48 -2.37 5.38
CA VAL A 265 0.53 -0.90 5.29
C VAL A 265 1.75 -0.42 4.51
N THR A 266 1.53 0.22 3.35
CA THR A 266 2.59 0.94 2.62
C THR A 266 2.81 2.32 3.25
N THR A 267 4.05 2.65 3.62
CA THR A 267 4.39 3.96 4.23
C THR A 267 4.21 5.10 3.23
N LEU A 268 3.64 6.22 3.69
CA LEU A 268 3.41 7.43 2.92
C LEU A 268 4.07 8.67 3.53
N PHE A 269 3.92 8.85 4.84
CA PHE A 269 4.55 9.92 5.62
C PHE A 269 5.26 9.34 6.84
N THR A 270 6.28 10.05 7.33
CA THR A 270 6.84 9.78 8.65
C THR A 270 7.50 11.01 9.23
N SER A 271 7.40 11.16 10.55
CA SER A 271 8.13 12.15 11.32
C SER A 271 8.68 11.49 12.57
N SER A 272 10.01 11.51 12.69
CA SER A 272 10.72 10.97 13.85
C SER A 272 10.56 11.83 15.12
N THR A 273 10.07 13.06 14.96
CA THR A 273 9.93 14.09 16.01
C THR A 273 8.47 14.45 16.28
N GLY A 274 7.50 13.70 15.76
CA GLY A 274 6.08 13.87 16.06
C GLY A 274 5.46 15.13 15.43
N LYS A 275 5.94 15.54 14.25
CA LYS A 275 5.43 16.69 13.50
C LYS A 275 4.15 16.41 12.70
N ILE A 276 3.68 15.17 12.69
CA ILE A 276 2.40 14.78 12.07
C ILE A 276 1.33 14.74 13.15
N ILE A 277 0.20 15.39 12.88
CA ILE A 277 -1.02 15.31 13.69
C ILE A 277 -2.03 14.45 12.91
N PRO A 278 -2.34 13.23 13.35
CA PRO A 278 -3.42 12.46 12.75
C PRO A 278 -4.76 13.14 12.99
N ARG A 279 -5.53 13.40 11.92
CA ARG A 279 -6.94 13.83 12.01
C ARG A 279 -7.84 12.69 11.57
N ILE A 280 -8.76 12.28 12.44
CA ILE A 280 -9.75 11.26 12.08
C ILE A 280 -10.70 11.81 11.00
N ASP A 281 -10.79 11.09 9.89
CA ASP A 281 -11.66 11.36 8.77
C ASP A 281 -12.06 10.03 8.12
N SER A 282 -13.34 9.66 8.22
CA SER A 282 -13.88 8.42 7.66
C SER A 282 -13.75 8.32 6.13
N ARG A 283 -13.45 9.44 5.45
CA ARG A 283 -13.25 9.49 4.00
C ARG A 283 -11.77 9.51 3.60
N ALA A 284 -10.85 9.34 4.56
CA ALA A 284 -9.41 9.20 4.30
C ALA A 284 -9.09 7.81 3.71
N ASN A 285 -9.68 7.52 2.55
CA ASN A 285 -9.46 6.31 1.76
C ASN A 285 -9.16 6.72 0.31
N ILE A 286 -8.16 6.12 -0.31
CA ILE A 286 -7.75 6.47 -1.69
C ILE A 286 -8.90 6.37 -2.69
N ALA A 287 -9.81 5.41 -2.53
CA ALA A 287 -10.94 5.24 -3.43
C ALA A 287 -11.88 6.44 -3.38
N CYS A 288 -12.08 7.03 -2.19
CA CYS A 288 -12.85 8.25 -1.98
C CYS A 288 -12.09 9.49 -2.50
N ILE A 289 -10.81 9.61 -2.13
CA ILE A 289 -9.97 10.77 -2.44
C ILE A 289 -9.78 10.94 -3.95
N LEU A 290 -9.50 9.83 -4.65
CA LEU A 290 -9.28 9.81 -6.09
C LEU A 290 -10.54 9.46 -6.90
N LYS A 291 -11.69 9.23 -6.24
CA LYS A 291 -12.97 8.89 -6.86
C LYS A 291 -12.88 7.66 -7.76
N LEU A 292 -12.19 6.62 -7.29
CA LEU A 292 -12.00 5.35 -8.01
C LEU A 292 -13.28 4.52 -8.02
N ARG A 293 -14.15 4.77 -7.05
CA ARG A 293 -15.43 4.10 -6.85
C ARG A 293 -16.55 5.11 -6.70
N THR A 294 -17.74 4.71 -7.11
CA THR A 294 -18.95 5.54 -7.03
C THR A 294 -19.96 5.02 -6.00
N ASP A 295 -19.71 3.82 -5.47
CA ASP A 295 -20.55 3.09 -4.54
C ASP A 295 -20.13 3.23 -3.06
N ILE A 296 -19.10 4.05 -2.78
CA ILE A 296 -18.58 4.33 -1.43
C ILE A 296 -18.28 5.82 -1.19
#